data_AF-K1UCA4-F1
#
_entry.id   AF-K1UCA4-F1
#
_cell.length_a   1.000
_cell.length_b   1.000
_cell.length_c   1.000
_cell.angle_alpha   90.00
_cell.angle_beta   90.00
_cell.angle_gamma   90.00
#
_symmetry.space_group_name_H-M   'P 1'
#
loop_
_entity.id
_entity.type
_entity.pdbx_description
1 polymer ?
#
loop_
_entity_poly.entity_id
_entity_poly.type
_entity_poly.pdbx_seq_one_letter_code
_entity_poly.pdbx_strand_id
1 'polypeptide(L)'
;MTLKQEDIAGVISTWTGIPVSKISETENEKLRHLEDNLHKRVVGQDEAVSAVAKAIRRGRVGLKDPNRPIGSFLFLGPTGVGKTELAKALAEALFGNENSMIRVDMSEFMEPHSVAKLIGAPPGYVGYDEGGQLTEKIRRRPYSVILFDEVEKAHPDVMNMLLQILEDGRLTDAQGRTVNFKNTVIIMTSNVGAKLITDKNKLGFAGGNAEENKNQEYETIKKEVMGELKNNSDQNL
;
A
#
# COMPACT_ATOMS: atom_id res chain seq x y z
N MET A 1 36.40 -10.91 10.78
CA MET A 1 35.56 -12.07 10.40
C MET A 1 34.23 -11.51 9.93
N THR A 2 33.92 -11.63 8.64
CA THR A 2 32.74 -10.99 8.02
C THR A 2 31.58 -11.97 8.05
N LEU A 3 30.48 -11.62 8.71
CA LEU A 3 29.25 -12.41 8.74
C LEU A 3 28.62 -12.49 7.35
N LYS A 4 28.28 -13.69 6.90
CA LYS A 4 27.55 -13.94 5.65
C LYS A 4 26.06 -14.20 5.94
N GLN A 5 25.22 -14.06 4.91
CA GLN A 5 23.79 -14.40 4.99
C GLN A 5 23.57 -15.86 5.42
N GLU A 6 24.44 -16.78 4.98
CA GLU A 6 24.40 -18.19 5.33
C GLU A 6 24.59 -18.42 6.85
N ASP A 7 25.49 -17.65 7.48
CA ASP A 7 25.75 -17.73 8.91
C ASP A 7 24.52 -17.28 9.72
N ILE A 8 23.88 -16.18 9.30
CA ILE A 8 22.66 -15.65 9.93
C ILE A 8 21.49 -16.62 9.74
N ALA A 9 21.31 -17.16 8.53
CA ALA A 9 20.27 -18.13 8.23
C ALA A 9 20.42 -19.41 9.08
N GLY A 10 21.65 -19.90 9.27
CA GLY A 10 21.94 -21.05 10.13
C GLY A 10 21.53 -20.83 11.59
N VAL A 11 21.80 -19.64 12.14
CA VAL A 11 21.40 -19.29 13.52
C VAL A 11 19.87 -19.23 13.65
N ILE A 12 19.18 -18.55 12.72
CA ILE A 12 17.72 -18.43 12.74
C ILE A 12 17.06 -19.81 12.59
N SER A 13 17.56 -20.66 11.68
CA SER A 13 17.06 -22.03 11.54
C SER A 13 17.30 -22.88 12.78
N THR A 14 18.41 -22.68 13.47
CA THR A 14 18.70 -23.39 14.73
C THR A 14 17.75 -22.97 15.85
N TRP A 15 17.47 -21.67 15.99
CA TRP A 15 16.56 -21.16 17.02
C TRP A 15 15.10 -21.51 16.77
N THR A 16 14.66 -21.47 15.50
CA THR A 16 13.26 -21.70 15.13
C THR A 16 12.95 -23.16 14.81
N GLY A 17 13.96 -23.97 14.52
CA GLY A 17 13.81 -25.34 14.01
C GLY A 17 13.33 -25.42 12.56
N ILE A 18 13.20 -24.28 11.86
CA ILE A 18 12.67 -24.20 10.49
C ILE A 18 13.82 -23.87 9.52
N PRO A 19 14.15 -24.74 8.54
CA PRO A 19 15.16 -24.46 7.53
C PRO A 19 14.78 -23.25 6.68
N VAL A 20 15.69 -22.27 6.52
CA VAL A 20 15.45 -21.07 5.68
C VAL A 20 15.14 -21.44 4.23
N SER A 21 15.75 -22.51 3.69
CA SER A 21 15.44 -23.02 2.36
C SER A 21 13.97 -23.43 2.21
N LYS A 22 13.40 -24.13 3.20
CA LYS A 22 11.97 -24.50 3.21
C LYS A 22 11.05 -23.28 3.26
N ILE A 23 11.45 -22.23 3.98
CA ILE A 23 10.71 -20.96 4.03
C ILE A 23 10.68 -20.35 2.62
N SER A 24 11.84 -20.25 1.96
CA SER A 24 11.96 -19.66 0.62
C SER A 24 11.20 -20.45 -0.45
N GLU A 25 11.25 -21.78 -0.42
CA GLU A 25 10.48 -22.64 -1.34
C GLU A 25 8.97 -22.41 -1.17
N THR A 26 8.49 -22.39 0.08
CA THR A 26 7.07 -22.16 0.40
C THR A 26 6.61 -20.78 -0.07
N GLU A 27 7.42 -19.74 0.12
CA GLU A 27 7.11 -18.39 -0.36
C GLU A 27 7.05 -18.30 -1.89
N ASN A 28 7.99 -18.94 -2.60
CA ASN A 28 8.00 -18.98 -4.06
C ASN A 28 6.77 -19.69 -4.63
N GLU A 29 6.35 -20.79 -4.01
CA GLU A 29 5.14 -21.52 -4.41
C GLU A 29 3.87 -20.68 -4.18
N LYS A 30 3.77 -19.98 -3.03
CA LYS A 30 2.68 -19.03 -2.78
C LYS A 30 2.61 -17.92 -3.83
N LEU A 31 3.76 -17.38 -4.23
CA LEU A 31 3.83 -16.33 -5.26
C LEU A 31 3.45 -16.84 -6.66
N ARG A 32 3.82 -18.08 -6.97
CA ARG A 32 3.46 -18.74 -8.24
C ARG A 32 1.95 -18.85 -8.40
N HIS A 33 1.25 -19.22 -7.32
CA HIS A 33 -0.21 -19.37 -7.29
C HIS A 33 -0.95 -18.16 -6.75
N LEU A 34 -0.30 -16.99 -6.65
CA LEU A 34 -0.88 -15.80 -6.03
C LEU A 34 -2.19 -15.38 -6.70
N GLU A 35 -2.22 -15.36 -8.03
CA GLU A 35 -3.38 -14.95 -8.83
C GLU A 35 -4.57 -15.90 -8.61
N ASP A 36 -4.34 -17.21 -8.71
CA ASP A 36 -5.33 -18.26 -8.43
C ASP A 36 -5.88 -18.14 -7.00
N ASN A 37 -4.99 -17.87 -6.03
CA ASN A 37 -5.36 -17.73 -4.63
C ASN A 37 -6.23 -16.50 -4.38
N LEU A 38 -5.94 -15.38 -5.05
CA LEU A 38 -6.76 -14.17 -4.97
C LEU A 38 -8.16 -14.41 -5.58
N HIS A 39 -8.24 -15.11 -6.71
CA HIS A 39 -9.50 -15.42 -7.38
C HIS A 39 -10.43 -16.37 -6.61
N LYS A 40 -9.93 -17.09 -5.59
CA LYS A 40 -10.78 -17.88 -4.68
C LYS A 40 -11.72 -16.99 -3.85
N ARG A 41 -11.36 -15.73 -3.62
CA ARG A 41 -12.15 -14.75 -2.83
C ARG A 41 -12.67 -13.60 -3.66
N VAL A 42 -11.88 -13.12 -4.61
CA VAL A 42 -12.22 -11.96 -5.45
C VAL A 42 -12.84 -12.47 -6.75
N VAL A 43 -14.16 -12.28 -6.86
CA VAL A 43 -14.93 -12.63 -8.06
C VAL A 43 -14.93 -11.47 -9.03
N GLY A 44 -14.55 -11.73 -10.28
CA GLY A 44 -14.33 -10.69 -11.29
C GLY A 44 -13.05 -9.88 -11.00
N GLN A 45 -12.96 -8.67 -11.57
CA GLN A 45 -11.77 -7.81 -11.45
C GLN A 45 -10.47 -8.47 -11.99
N ASP A 46 -10.59 -9.33 -13.01
CA ASP A 46 -9.48 -10.15 -13.53
C ASP A 46 -8.24 -9.33 -13.88
N GLU A 47 -8.44 -8.17 -14.52
CA GLU A 47 -7.35 -7.25 -14.84
C GLU A 47 -6.63 -6.73 -13.59
N ALA A 48 -7.37 -6.33 -12.56
CA ALA A 48 -6.80 -5.80 -11.32
C ALA A 48 -6.05 -6.90 -10.55
N VAL A 49 -6.64 -8.09 -10.44
CA VAL A 49 -6.02 -9.25 -9.77
C VAL A 49 -4.71 -9.64 -10.49
N SER A 50 -4.74 -9.75 -11.82
CA SER A 50 -3.56 -10.10 -12.61
C SER A 50 -2.47 -9.04 -12.51
N ALA A 51 -2.83 -7.75 -12.57
CA ALA A 51 -1.89 -6.63 -12.42
C ALA A 51 -1.20 -6.64 -11.04
N VAL A 52 -1.98 -6.85 -9.96
CA VAL A 52 -1.45 -6.96 -8.60
C VAL A 52 -0.51 -8.16 -8.48
N ALA A 53 -0.94 -9.35 -8.90
CA ALA A 53 -0.13 -10.55 -8.81
C ALA A 53 1.20 -10.42 -9.57
N LYS A 54 1.17 -9.86 -10.78
CA LYS A 54 2.38 -9.58 -11.59
C LYS A 54 3.32 -8.58 -10.91
N ALA A 55 2.79 -7.51 -10.34
CA ALA A 55 3.60 -6.51 -9.65
C ALA A 55 4.26 -7.06 -8.39
N ILE A 56 3.53 -7.84 -7.58
CA ILE A 56 4.08 -8.48 -6.38
C ILE A 56 5.18 -9.50 -6.73
N ARG A 57 4.97 -10.33 -7.75
CA ARG A 57 6.00 -11.27 -8.25
C ARG A 57 7.29 -10.53 -8.62
N ARG A 58 7.20 -9.42 -9.37
CA ARG A 58 8.36 -8.58 -9.71
C ARG A 58 9.06 -7.99 -8.47
N GLY A 59 8.28 -7.51 -7.51
CA GLY A 59 8.79 -6.96 -6.25
C GLY A 59 9.59 -7.97 -5.43
N ARG A 60 9.19 -9.24 -5.44
CA ARG A 60 9.85 -10.31 -4.66
C ARG A 60 11.04 -10.96 -5.32
N VAL A 61 11.11 -10.99 -6.65
CA VAL A 61 12.27 -11.54 -7.39
C VAL A 61 13.39 -10.51 -7.61
N GLY A 62 13.38 -9.39 -6.86
CA GLY A 62 14.45 -8.40 -6.88
C GLY A 62 14.52 -7.55 -8.16
N LEU A 63 13.48 -7.58 -9.01
CA LEU A 63 13.39 -6.77 -10.24
C LEU A 63 12.85 -5.35 -9.97
N LYS A 64 12.76 -4.97 -8.70
CA LYS A 64 12.29 -3.67 -8.21
C LYS A 64 13.36 -3.05 -7.33
N ASP A 65 13.37 -1.71 -7.26
CA ASP A 65 14.15 -0.96 -6.28
C ASP A 65 13.95 -1.51 -4.85
N PRO A 66 15.00 -2.02 -4.19
CA PRO A 66 14.91 -2.59 -2.84
C PRO A 66 14.57 -1.56 -1.77
N ASN A 67 14.60 -0.26 -2.09
CA ASN A 67 14.22 0.80 -1.18
C ASN A 67 12.72 1.07 -1.13
N ARG A 68 11.95 0.56 -2.09
CA ARG A 68 10.50 0.80 -2.16
C ARG A 68 9.69 -0.32 -1.49
N PRO A 69 8.41 -0.09 -1.14
CA PRO A 69 7.50 -1.15 -0.67
C PRO A 69 7.46 -2.36 -1.64
N ILE A 70 6.98 -3.53 -1.25
CA ILE A 70 6.90 -4.71 -2.15
C ILE A 70 6.06 -4.40 -3.40
N GLY A 71 4.93 -3.71 -3.20
CA GLY A 71 4.03 -3.25 -4.25
C GLY A 71 3.26 -2.04 -3.77
N SER A 72 2.89 -1.16 -4.70
CA SER A 72 2.10 0.03 -4.42
C SER A 72 1.02 0.17 -5.48
N PHE A 73 -0.23 0.31 -5.06
CA PHE A 73 -1.39 0.25 -5.94
C PHE A 73 -2.38 1.37 -5.62
N LEU A 74 -3.04 1.89 -6.65
CA LEU A 74 -4.19 2.79 -6.54
C LEU A 74 -5.40 2.10 -7.17
N PHE A 75 -6.40 1.79 -6.35
CA PHE A 75 -7.64 1.16 -6.77
C PHE A 75 -8.74 2.20 -6.94
N LEU A 76 -9.27 2.31 -8.16
CA LEU A 76 -10.30 3.27 -8.52
C LEU A 76 -11.62 2.54 -8.80
N GLY A 77 -12.74 3.11 -8.37
CA GLY A 77 -14.08 2.57 -8.66
C GLY A 77 -15.09 2.86 -7.55
N PRO A 78 -16.38 2.52 -7.73
CA PRO A 78 -17.38 2.73 -6.68
C PRO A 78 -17.13 1.87 -5.44
N THR A 79 -17.79 2.22 -4.33
CA THR A 79 -17.84 1.36 -3.14
C THR A 79 -18.50 0.02 -3.46
N GLY A 80 -18.09 -1.05 -2.77
CA GLY A 80 -18.72 -2.36 -2.90
C GLY A 80 -18.25 -3.23 -4.08
N VAL A 81 -17.33 -2.74 -4.93
CA VAL A 81 -16.78 -3.52 -6.07
C VAL A 81 -15.64 -4.48 -5.72
N GLY A 82 -15.25 -4.56 -4.44
CA GLY A 82 -14.23 -5.51 -3.97
C GLY A 82 -12.82 -4.95 -3.75
N LYS A 83 -12.61 -3.62 -3.79
CA LYS A 83 -11.29 -3.00 -3.53
C LYS A 83 -10.68 -3.42 -2.19
N THR A 84 -11.47 -3.32 -1.12
CA THR A 84 -11.07 -3.74 0.24
C THR A 84 -10.93 -5.26 0.34
N GLU A 85 -11.75 -6.02 -0.38
CA GLU A 85 -11.70 -7.49 -0.35
C GLU A 85 -10.42 -8.00 -1.00
N LEU A 86 -9.99 -7.40 -2.12
CA LEU A 86 -8.70 -7.69 -2.74
C LEU A 86 -7.53 -7.39 -1.80
N ALA A 87 -7.60 -6.30 -1.02
CA ALA A 87 -6.57 -5.99 -0.02
C ALA A 87 -6.49 -7.07 1.10
N LYS A 88 -7.64 -7.53 1.59
CA LYS A 88 -7.72 -8.61 2.60
C LYS A 88 -7.19 -9.94 2.06
N ALA A 89 -7.66 -10.34 0.87
CA ALA A 89 -7.20 -11.54 0.19
C ALA A 89 -5.69 -11.50 -0.05
N LEU A 90 -5.14 -10.33 -0.37
CA LEU A 90 -3.70 -10.15 -0.53
C LEU A 90 -2.94 -10.28 0.80
N ALA A 91 -3.49 -9.75 1.89
CA ALA A 91 -2.89 -9.89 3.21
C ALA A 91 -2.84 -11.36 3.67
N GLU A 92 -3.91 -12.11 3.44
CA GLU A 92 -3.94 -13.54 3.68
C GLU A 92 -2.97 -14.30 2.79
N ALA A 93 -2.97 -14.03 1.48
CA ALA A 93 -2.14 -14.76 0.52
C ALA A 93 -0.63 -14.55 0.76
N LEU A 94 -0.22 -13.33 1.14
CA LEU A 94 1.19 -12.98 1.34
C LEU A 94 1.68 -13.22 2.76
N PHE A 95 0.85 -12.92 3.77
CA PHE A 95 1.27 -12.91 5.18
C PHE A 95 0.55 -13.95 6.03
N GLY A 96 -0.32 -14.77 5.42
CA GLY A 96 -1.00 -15.90 6.06
C GLY A 96 -2.15 -15.50 6.98
N ASN A 97 -2.47 -14.21 7.10
CA ASN A 97 -3.54 -13.73 7.97
C ASN A 97 -4.09 -12.39 7.45
N GLU A 98 -5.41 -12.30 7.28
CA GLU A 98 -6.10 -11.04 6.94
C GLU A 98 -5.82 -9.91 7.93
N ASN A 99 -5.59 -10.22 9.21
CA ASN A 99 -5.25 -9.24 10.26
C ASN A 99 -3.84 -8.63 10.08
N SER A 100 -3.09 -9.09 9.08
CA SER A 100 -1.88 -8.41 8.60
C SER A 100 -2.22 -7.22 7.70
N MET A 101 -3.51 -6.96 7.43
CA MET A 101 -3.98 -5.73 6.84
C MET A 101 -4.10 -4.64 7.90
N ILE A 102 -3.44 -3.51 7.67
CA ILE A 102 -3.61 -2.27 8.44
C ILE A 102 -4.45 -1.34 7.59
N ARG A 103 -5.69 -1.08 8.00
CA ARG A 103 -6.57 -0.11 7.34
C ARG A 103 -6.45 1.26 8.00
N VAL A 104 -6.39 2.28 7.18
CA VAL A 104 -6.38 3.70 7.58
C VAL A 104 -7.43 4.41 6.74
N ASP A 105 -8.47 4.92 7.39
CA ASP A 105 -9.52 5.69 6.73
C ASP A 105 -9.05 7.15 6.59
N MET A 106 -8.85 7.61 5.35
CA MET A 106 -8.32 8.95 5.09
C MET A 106 -9.33 10.06 5.38
N SER A 107 -10.61 9.74 5.54
CA SER A 107 -11.63 10.69 6.01
C SER A 107 -11.39 11.14 7.45
N GLU A 108 -10.68 10.36 8.27
CA GLU A 108 -10.24 10.80 9.61
C GLU A 108 -9.09 11.82 9.57
N PHE A 109 -8.48 12.01 8.39
CA PHE A 109 -7.27 12.81 8.21
C PHE A 109 -7.44 14.01 7.27
N MET A 110 -8.64 14.58 7.23
CA MET A 110 -9.00 15.73 6.38
C MET A 110 -8.40 17.05 6.87
N GLU A 111 -8.11 17.17 8.18
CA GLU A 111 -7.70 18.42 8.82
C GLU A 111 -6.19 18.44 9.11
N PRO A 112 -5.50 19.59 9.07
CA PRO A 112 -4.04 19.64 9.24
C PRO A 112 -3.52 18.97 10.53
N HIS A 113 -4.21 19.17 11.65
CA HIS A 113 -3.78 18.64 12.94
C HIS A 113 -3.99 17.13 13.09
N SER A 114 -4.81 16.51 12.22
CA SER A 114 -5.05 15.07 12.23
C SER A 114 -3.82 14.28 11.73
N VAL A 115 -2.95 14.89 10.92
CA VAL A 115 -1.71 14.30 10.40
C VAL A 115 -0.82 13.80 11.55
N ALA A 116 -0.76 14.57 12.64
CA ALA A 116 -0.02 14.20 13.85
C ALA A 116 -0.50 12.89 14.47
N LYS A 117 -1.75 12.46 14.25
CA LYS A 117 -2.21 11.15 14.73
C LYS A 117 -1.55 10.00 13.97
N LEU A 118 -1.14 10.18 12.70
CA LEU A 118 -0.46 9.13 11.91
C LEU A 118 1.00 8.95 12.31
N ILE A 119 1.70 10.07 12.54
CA ILE A 119 3.16 10.12 12.73
C ILE A 119 3.61 10.55 14.13
N GLY A 120 2.67 10.83 15.02
CA GLY A 120 2.92 11.35 16.37
C GLY A 120 2.90 12.87 16.39
N ALA A 121 2.66 13.43 17.59
CA ALA A 121 2.79 14.86 17.80
C ALA A 121 4.27 15.26 17.95
N PRO A 122 4.66 16.48 17.56
CA PRO A 122 6.02 16.98 17.76
C PRO A 122 6.31 17.29 19.25
N PRO A 123 7.59 17.41 19.65
CA PRO A 123 7.97 17.76 21.02
C PRO A 123 7.26 19.03 21.52
N GLY A 124 6.67 18.95 22.71
CA GLY A 124 5.95 20.08 23.33
C GLY A 124 4.45 20.16 23.03
N TYR A 125 3.90 19.21 22.27
CA TYR A 125 2.46 19.10 22.00
C TYR A 125 1.82 17.93 22.78
N VAL A 126 0.52 18.03 23.07
CA VAL A 126 -0.25 16.94 23.69
C VAL A 126 -0.22 15.71 22.78
N GLY A 127 0.06 14.54 23.36
CA GLY A 127 0.21 13.29 22.61
C GLY A 127 1.62 13.04 22.07
N TYR A 128 2.62 13.85 22.46
CA TYR A 128 4.03 13.64 22.08
C TYR A 128 4.52 12.23 22.41
N ASP A 129 4.17 11.70 23.58
CA ASP A 129 4.62 10.39 24.04
C ASP A 129 3.84 9.21 23.43
N GLU A 130 2.72 9.45 22.73
CA GLU A 130 1.81 8.39 22.27
C GLU A 130 2.24 7.72 20.96
N GLY A 131 3.28 8.24 20.28
CA GLY A 131 3.72 7.75 18.98
C GLY A 131 2.67 7.92 17.88
N GLY A 132 3.03 7.64 16.63
CA GLY A 132 2.08 7.71 15.53
C GLY A 132 1.29 6.41 15.36
N GLN A 133 -0.02 6.51 15.13
CA GLN A 133 -0.87 5.32 14.96
C GLN A 133 -0.42 4.43 13.80
N LEU A 134 0.03 5.03 12.69
CA LEU A 134 0.55 4.28 11.56
C LEU A 134 1.97 3.80 11.84
N THR A 135 2.84 4.71 12.28
CA THR A 135 4.26 4.40 12.50
C THR A 135 4.46 3.29 13.53
N GLU A 136 3.72 3.30 14.64
CA GLU A 136 3.77 2.25 15.67
C GLU A 136 3.22 0.91 15.20
N LYS A 137 2.12 0.90 14.42
CA LYS A 137 1.59 -0.34 13.82
C LYS A 137 2.62 -0.99 12.90
N ILE A 138 3.33 -0.20 12.10
CA ILE A 138 4.36 -0.71 11.17
C ILE A 138 5.63 -1.12 11.88
N ARG A 139 6.07 -0.41 12.94
CA ARG A 139 7.18 -0.88 13.79
C ARG A 139 6.89 -2.29 14.36
N ARG A 140 5.65 -2.54 14.81
CA ARG A 140 5.24 -3.83 15.38
C ARG A 140 4.99 -4.90 14.33
N ARG A 141 4.51 -4.52 13.13
CA ARG A 141 4.17 -5.42 12.03
C ARG A 141 4.71 -4.89 10.70
N PRO A 142 6.03 -5.03 10.44
CA PRO A 142 6.65 -4.49 9.23
C PRO A 142 6.30 -5.28 7.96
N TYR A 143 5.71 -6.47 8.10
CA TYR A 143 5.18 -7.30 7.01
C TYR A 143 3.65 -7.20 7.02
N SER A 144 3.11 -6.31 6.20
CA SER A 144 1.69 -5.99 6.22
C SER A 144 1.20 -5.46 4.87
N VAL A 145 -0.10 -5.62 4.62
CA VAL A 145 -0.80 -4.83 3.59
C VAL A 145 -1.32 -3.57 4.27
N ILE A 146 -0.99 -2.39 3.76
CA ILE A 146 -1.53 -1.13 4.27
C ILE A 146 -2.57 -0.64 3.28
N LEU A 147 -3.81 -0.48 3.76
CA LEU A 147 -4.93 0.03 2.99
C LEU A 147 -5.22 1.47 3.43
N PHE A 148 -4.87 2.44 2.60
CA PHE A 148 -5.32 3.82 2.71
C PHE A 148 -6.62 3.97 1.93
N ASP A 149 -7.74 4.06 2.64
CA ASP A 149 -9.07 4.10 2.06
C ASP A 149 -9.51 5.55 1.83
N GLU A 150 -10.17 5.84 0.70
CA GLU A 150 -10.68 7.18 0.36
C GLU A 150 -9.59 8.28 0.31
N VAL A 151 -8.47 8.01 -0.36
CA VAL A 151 -7.31 8.92 -0.38
C VAL A 151 -7.61 10.32 -0.92
N GLU A 152 -8.67 10.50 -1.70
CA GLU A 152 -9.16 11.81 -2.15
C GLU A 152 -9.65 12.72 -1.02
N LYS A 153 -9.87 12.17 0.18
CA LYS A 153 -10.30 12.93 1.37
C LYS A 153 -9.12 13.40 2.22
N ALA A 154 -7.94 12.81 2.05
CA ALA A 154 -6.79 13.10 2.88
C ALA A 154 -6.35 14.57 2.76
N HIS A 155 -5.86 15.14 3.86
CA HIS A 155 -5.16 16.43 3.83
C HIS A 155 -3.90 16.33 2.94
N PRO A 156 -3.50 17.40 2.21
CA PRO A 156 -2.31 17.40 1.35
C PRO A 156 -1.02 16.92 2.06
N ASP A 157 -0.82 17.28 3.33
CA ASP A 157 0.34 16.82 4.10
C ASP A 157 0.37 15.29 4.31
N VAL A 158 -0.80 14.64 4.40
CA VAL A 158 -0.87 13.17 4.41
C VAL A 158 -0.45 12.62 3.05
N MET A 159 -0.84 13.27 1.96
CA MET A 159 -0.42 12.85 0.62
C MET A 159 1.10 12.94 0.47
N ASN A 160 1.72 14.04 0.90
CA ASN A 160 3.17 14.20 0.91
C ASN A 160 3.87 13.08 1.69
N MET A 161 3.33 12.74 2.86
CA MET A 161 3.80 11.62 3.66
C MET A 161 3.68 10.27 2.92
N LEU A 162 2.56 10.03 2.23
CA LEU A 162 2.36 8.82 1.43
C LEU A 162 3.37 8.73 0.29
N LEU A 163 3.63 9.83 -0.41
CA LEU A 163 4.59 9.89 -1.51
C LEU A 163 6.00 9.54 -1.04
N GLN A 164 6.43 10.08 0.11
CA GLN A 164 7.69 9.70 0.74
C GLN A 164 7.78 8.19 0.99
N ILE A 165 6.70 7.57 1.50
CA ILE A 165 6.65 6.11 1.69
C ILE A 165 6.78 5.36 0.36
N LEU A 166 6.14 5.86 -0.70
CA LEU A 166 6.15 5.21 -2.02
C LEU A 166 7.53 5.28 -2.70
N GLU A 167 8.29 6.34 -2.44
CA GLU A 167 9.62 6.59 -3.02
C GLU A 167 10.75 5.94 -2.24
N ASP A 168 10.81 6.20 -0.93
CA ASP A 168 11.94 5.81 -0.07
C ASP A 168 11.67 4.55 0.75
N GLY A 169 10.43 4.07 0.75
CA GLY A 169 9.98 2.97 1.60
C GLY A 169 10.24 3.23 3.08
N ARG A 170 10.28 4.51 3.49
CA ARG A 170 10.57 4.94 4.84
C ARG A 170 9.75 6.17 5.18
N LEU A 171 9.48 6.33 6.47
CA LEU A 171 8.86 7.53 7.01
C LEU A 171 9.49 7.86 8.35
N THR A 172 9.82 9.12 8.58
CA THR A 172 10.31 9.59 9.88
C THR A 172 9.14 10.16 10.67
N ASP A 173 8.98 9.67 11.89
CA ASP A 173 7.92 10.12 12.79
C ASP A 173 8.28 11.45 13.44
N ALA A 174 7.33 12.07 14.16
CA ALA A 174 7.55 13.38 14.78
C ALA A 174 8.59 13.37 15.93
N GLN A 175 9.03 12.19 16.38
CA GLN A 175 10.10 12.01 17.36
C GLN A 175 11.47 11.78 16.67
N GLY A 176 11.54 11.88 15.34
CA GLY A 176 12.77 11.65 14.57
C GLY A 176 13.11 10.18 14.33
N ARG A 177 12.20 9.26 14.64
CA ARG A 177 12.44 7.82 14.52
C ARG A 177 11.94 7.33 13.16
N THR A 178 12.86 6.86 12.31
CA THR A 178 12.50 6.30 11.00
C THR A 178 11.85 4.93 11.11
N VAL A 179 10.78 4.72 10.32
CA VAL A 179 10.04 3.46 10.17
C VAL A 179 10.24 2.94 8.74
N ASN A 180 10.35 1.62 8.60
CA ASN A 180 10.63 0.95 7.33
C ASN A 180 9.36 0.31 6.77
N PHE A 181 9.01 0.68 5.54
CA PHE A 181 7.86 0.21 4.76
C PHE A 181 8.26 -0.72 3.60
N LYS A 182 9.54 -1.04 3.42
CA LYS A 182 10.05 -1.88 2.31
C LYS A 182 9.42 -3.28 2.24
N ASN A 183 8.99 -3.82 3.38
CA ASN A 183 8.34 -5.12 3.49
C ASN A 183 6.80 -5.06 3.48
N THR A 184 6.24 -3.89 3.12
CA THR A 184 4.79 -3.68 3.07
C THR A 184 4.27 -3.72 1.64
N VAL A 185 2.98 -3.98 1.47
CA VAL A 185 2.25 -3.67 0.25
C VAL A 185 1.36 -2.47 0.53
N ILE A 186 1.47 -1.41 -0.26
CA ILE A 186 0.64 -0.21 -0.14
C ILE A 186 -0.53 -0.30 -1.12
N ILE A 187 -1.74 -0.15 -0.62
CA ILE A 187 -2.96 -0.05 -1.42
C ILE A 187 -3.65 1.25 -1.03
N MET A 188 -3.88 2.11 -2.02
CA MET A 188 -4.70 3.30 -1.90
C MET A 188 -6.01 3.02 -2.62
N THR A 189 -7.14 3.43 -2.05
CA THR A 189 -8.43 3.38 -2.76
C THR A 189 -8.93 4.79 -2.99
N SER A 190 -9.63 4.97 -4.10
CA SER A 190 -10.43 6.16 -4.32
C SER A 190 -11.79 5.80 -4.88
N ASN A 191 -12.82 6.51 -4.43
CA ASN A 191 -14.16 6.43 -4.97
C ASN A 191 -14.37 7.41 -6.14
N VAL A 192 -13.34 8.16 -6.51
CA VAL A 192 -13.37 9.05 -7.68
C VAL A 192 -13.57 8.23 -8.96
N GLY A 193 -14.34 8.78 -9.90
CA GLY A 193 -14.80 8.07 -11.12
C GLY A 193 -16.01 7.15 -10.94
N ALA A 194 -16.53 6.97 -9.71
CA ALA A 194 -17.70 6.13 -9.42
C ALA A 194 -19.00 6.61 -10.08
N LYS A 195 -19.25 7.93 -10.13
CA LYS A 195 -20.43 8.52 -10.81
C LYS A 195 -20.47 8.14 -12.29
N LEU A 196 -19.32 8.26 -12.96
CA LEU A 196 -19.18 7.95 -14.39
C LEU A 196 -19.30 6.45 -14.70
N ILE A 197 -19.06 5.56 -13.72
CA ILE A 197 -19.28 4.11 -13.85
C ILE A 197 -20.75 3.76 -13.58
N THR A 198 -21.35 4.38 -12.58
CA THR A 198 -22.73 4.10 -12.16
C THR A 198 -23.75 4.62 -13.18
N ASP A 199 -23.48 5.77 -13.80
CA ASP A 199 -24.35 6.34 -14.83
C ASP A 199 -24.36 5.53 -16.14
N LYS A 200 -23.25 4.83 -16.47
CA LYS A 200 -23.20 3.89 -17.60
C LYS A 200 -24.21 2.74 -17.46
N ASN A 201 -24.56 2.32 -16.24
CA ASN A 201 -25.51 1.23 -16.01
C ASN A 201 -26.98 1.70 -15.92
N LYS A 202 -27.25 3.02 -15.88
CA LYS A 202 -28.60 3.57 -15.75
C LYS A 202 -29.18 4.19 -17.02
N LEU A 203 -28.37 4.52 -18.02
CA LEU A 203 -28.83 5.28 -19.19
C LEU A 203 -28.43 4.61 -20.51
N GLY A 204 -29.30 3.72 -21.00
CA GLY A 204 -29.64 3.77 -22.42
C GLY A 204 -30.35 5.09 -22.68
N PHE A 205 -29.91 5.84 -23.69
CA PHE A 205 -30.35 7.20 -24.07
C PHE A 205 -29.70 8.39 -23.32
N ALA A 206 -28.41 8.63 -23.58
CA ALA A 206 -27.88 9.97 -23.87
C ALA A 206 -26.41 9.82 -24.30
N GLY A 207 -26.14 9.97 -25.60
CA GLY A 207 -24.79 9.97 -26.14
C GLY A 207 -24.05 11.26 -25.78
N GLY A 208 -22.88 11.13 -25.15
CA GLY A 208 -21.91 12.21 -24.99
C GLY A 208 -21.04 12.12 -23.72
N ASN A 209 -19.75 11.83 -23.91
CA ASN A 209 -18.61 12.24 -23.06
C ASN A 209 -18.41 11.60 -21.67
N ALA A 210 -18.94 10.41 -21.41
CA ALA A 210 -18.64 9.67 -20.17
C ALA A 210 -17.21 9.12 -20.10
N GLU A 211 -16.56 8.84 -21.24
CA GLU A 211 -15.18 8.32 -21.27
C GLU A 211 -14.12 9.42 -21.19
N GLU A 212 -14.38 10.59 -21.77
CA GLU A 212 -13.51 11.77 -21.65
C GLU A 212 -13.42 12.25 -20.20
N ASN A 213 -14.54 12.30 -19.48
CA ASN A 213 -14.55 12.70 -18.07
C ASN A 213 -13.78 11.70 -17.18
N LYS A 214 -13.85 10.38 -17.46
CA LYS A 214 -13.08 9.37 -16.70
C LYS A 214 -11.59 9.53 -16.91
N ASN A 215 -11.19 9.75 -18.16
CA ASN A 215 -9.79 9.99 -18.49
C ASN A 215 -9.29 11.30 -17.88
N GLN A 216 -10.08 12.38 -17.88
CA GLN A 216 -9.68 13.65 -17.27
C GLN A 216 -9.51 13.56 -15.75
N GLU A 217 -10.40 12.85 -15.05
CA GLU A 217 -10.34 12.71 -13.59
C GLU A 217 -9.22 11.75 -13.17
N TYR A 218 -9.04 10.64 -13.91
CA TYR A 218 -7.89 9.75 -13.78
C TYR A 218 -6.57 10.47 -14.03
N GLU A 219 -6.48 11.24 -15.11
CA GLU A 219 -5.27 12.02 -15.41
C GLU A 219 -5.07 13.15 -14.41
N THR A 220 -6.11 13.71 -13.79
CA THR A 220 -5.96 14.68 -12.68
C THR A 220 -5.36 14.03 -11.45
N ILE A 221 -5.94 12.93 -10.94
CA ILE A 221 -5.39 12.22 -9.77
C ILE A 221 -3.98 11.72 -10.07
N LYS A 222 -3.78 11.12 -11.23
CA LYS A 222 -2.47 10.65 -11.67
C LYS A 222 -1.48 11.80 -11.80
N LYS A 223 -1.90 12.99 -12.26
CA LYS A 223 -1.04 14.18 -12.38
C LYS A 223 -0.74 14.81 -11.03
N GLU A 224 -1.68 14.83 -10.08
CA GLU A 224 -1.42 15.25 -8.71
C GLU A 224 -0.44 14.29 -8.04
N VAL A 225 -0.74 12.98 -8.07
CA VAL A 225 0.14 11.94 -7.50
C VAL A 225 1.51 11.97 -8.18
N MET A 226 1.60 11.96 -9.51
CA MET A 226 2.88 11.96 -10.24
C MET A 226 3.59 13.32 -10.24
N GLY A 227 2.85 14.43 -10.13
CA GLY A 227 3.42 15.78 -10.04
C GLY A 227 4.16 15.96 -8.73
N GLU A 228 3.55 15.52 -7.63
CA GLU A 228 4.18 15.54 -6.31
C GLU A 228 5.33 14.53 -6.21
N LEU A 229 5.25 13.35 -6.87
CA LEU A 229 6.40 12.43 -7.01
C LEU A 229 7.59 13.11 -7.72
N LYS A 230 7.34 13.84 -8.81
CA LYS A 230 8.42 14.52 -9.56
C LYS A 230 9.07 15.66 -8.77
N ASN A 231 8.26 16.46 -8.08
CA ASN A 231 8.75 17.60 -7.30
C ASN A 231 9.66 17.17 -6.13
N ASN A 232 9.38 16.04 -5.50
CA ASN A 232 10.21 15.52 -4.39
C ASN A 232 11.53 14.90 -4.87
N SER A 233 11.57 14.30 -6.07
CA SER A 233 12.83 13.84 -6.66
C SER A 233 13.80 14.97 -7.05
N ASP A 234 13.29 16.16 -7.36
CA ASP A 234 14.12 17.32 -7.75
C ASP A 234 14.65 18.13 -6.55
N GLN A 235 14.10 17.95 -5.33
CA GLN A 235 14.58 18.62 -4.11
C GLN A 235 15.69 17.85 -3.37
N ASN A 236 16.03 16.63 -3.81
CA ASN A 236 17.07 15.79 -3.21
C ASN A 236 18.34 15.65 -4.09
N LEU A 237 18.57 16.59 -5.02
CA LEU A 237 19.77 16.73 -5.84
C LEU A 237 20.52 18.04 -5.54
#